data_AF-A0A917RY71-F1
#
_entry.id   AF-A0A917RY71-F1
#
_cell.length_a   1.000
_cell.length_b   1.000
_cell.length_c   1.000
_cell.angle_alpha   90.00
_cell.angle_beta   90.00
_cell.angle_gamma   90.00
#
_symmetry.space_group_name_H-M   'P 1'
#
loop_
_entity.id
_entity.type
_entity.pdbx_description
1 polymer ?
#
loop_
_entity_poly.entity_id
_entity_poly.type
_entity_poly.pdbx_seq_one_letter_code
_entity_poly.pdbx_strand_id
1 'polypeptide(L)'
;MADQKNTLNMASLADRQKFYRDKALRLEQEIIFAREEALQLKQELKDLRLKEKQSGTILQEAEDRLGSLKNDYHDLLQKYQEAQEHHAEFEKRIADLEKTQRSDSDISIETYRYRVKGYEQLLSEVQGQLNDKEKRIAVYERRLAILEKRLKSEREKVREPSTEGAEGETGQPEYRATALLDYTWILDERKSLVRGQVLIENTGTASLESPVLCFRFHPEDAANLKGRVYREEDPLAEDDAGGQVRWVIMDSDGSDGERKDGDIWIRPSDQLIVGPGKIITFNDFQIPFDYQYANTLHVECFVFFNEGTYKIKCANQILINASFHYGLGG
;
A
#
# COMPACT_ATOMS: atom_id res chain seq x y z
N MET A 1 103.75 72.49 80.93
CA MET A 1 103.87 71.09 81.37
C MET A 1 102.47 70.52 81.43
N ALA A 2 101.89 69.91 80.39
CA ALA A 2 102.31 68.81 79.52
C ALA A 2 101.34 67.64 79.79
N ASP A 3 100.41 67.48 78.85
CA ASP A 3 99.73 66.25 78.42
C ASP A 3 99.12 65.30 79.45
N GLN A 4 97.83 65.49 79.72
CA GLN A 4 96.90 64.39 80.02
C GLN A 4 95.45 64.76 79.64
N LYS A 5 95.29 65.18 78.38
CA LYS A 5 94.00 65.22 77.68
C LYS A 5 94.18 64.53 76.34
N ASN A 6 94.33 63.19 76.35
CA ASN A 6 94.09 62.30 75.19
C ASN A 6 94.46 60.84 75.50
N THR A 7 93.86 60.26 76.53
CA THR A 7 93.83 58.80 76.68
C THR A 7 92.37 58.37 76.77
N LEU A 8 91.68 58.46 75.63
CA LEU A 8 90.48 57.65 75.40
C LEU A 8 90.83 56.21 75.79
N ASN A 9 90.19 55.73 76.84
CA ASN A 9 90.41 54.41 77.43
C ASN A 9 90.16 53.34 76.35
N MET A 10 91.20 52.63 75.91
CA MET A 10 91.13 51.66 74.81
C MET A 10 90.04 50.59 75.00
N ALA A 11 89.72 50.25 76.25
CA ALA A 11 88.61 49.36 76.59
C ALA A 11 87.23 49.94 76.21
N SER A 12 86.99 51.23 76.47
CA SER A 12 85.73 51.90 76.11
C SER A 12 85.55 52.04 74.60
N LEU A 13 86.65 52.24 73.86
CA LEU A 13 86.63 52.23 72.39
C LEU A 13 86.33 50.83 71.83
N ALA A 14 86.90 49.77 72.43
CA ALA A 14 86.63 48.39 72.05
C ALA A 14 85.18 47.97 72.31
N ASP A 15 84.61 48.35 73.47
CA ASP A 15 83.20 48.09 73.79
C ASP A 15 82.24 48.82 72.85
N ARG A 16 82.55 50.07 72.52
CA ARG A 16 81.79 50.84 71.54
C ARG A 16 81.87 50.24 70.15
N GLN A 17 83.04 49.76 69.74
CA GLN A 17 83.23 49.05 68.46
C GLN A 17 82.44 47.73 68.43
N LYS A 18 82.45 46.97 69.53
CA LYS A 18 81.65 45.74 69.66
C LYS A 18 80.15 46.03 69.59
N PHE A 19 79.67 47.04 70.30
CA PHE A 19 78.28 47.49 70.26
C PHE A 19 77.81 47.84 68.84
N TYR A 20 78.61 48.61 68.08
CA TYR A 20 78.25 48.95 66.71
C TYR A 20 78.32 47.76 65.76
N ARG A 21 79.23 46.80 65.96
CA ARG A 21 79.26 45.54 65.21
C ARG A 21 78.02 44.70 65.47
N ASP A 22 77.65 44.50 66.74
CA ASP A 22 76.45 43.72 67.10
C ASP A 22 75.17 44.39 66.60
N LYS A 23 75.10 45.73 66.65
CA LYS A 23 73.99 46.51 66.08
C LYS A 23 73.94 46.37 64.56
N ALA A 24 75.08 46.41 63.87
CA ALA A 24 75.15 46.22 62.42
C ALA A 24 74.68 44.81 62.03
N LEU A 25 75.11 43.77 62.75
CA LEU A 25 74.68 42.39 62.52
C LEU A 25 73.17 42.20 62.71
N ARG A 26 72.58 42.81 63.75
CA ARG A 26 71.12 42.78 63.95
C ARG A 26 70.37 43.46 62.81
N LEU A 27 70.84 44.63 62.39
CA LEU A 27 70.24 45.34 61.25
C LEU A 27 70.37 44.54 59.96
N GLU A 28 71.51 43.86 59.72
CA GLU A 28 71.68 42.97 58.58
C GLU A 28 70.70 41.79 58.62
N GLN A 29 70.52 41.17 59.79
CA GLN A 29 69.52 40.11 59.98
C GLN A 29 68.10 40.59 59.70
N GLU A 30 67.70 41.73 60.28
CA GLU A 30 66.38 42.35 60.03
C GLU A 30 66.17 42.66 58.55
N ILE A 31 67.20 43.19 57.86
CA ILE A 31 67.14 43.47 56.42
C ILE A 31 67.01 42.17 55.61
N ILE A 32 67.68 41.09 55.99
CA ILE A 32 67.59 39.79 55.31
C ILE A 32 66.17 39.22 55.46
N PHE A 33 65.62 39.20 56.67
CA PHE A 33 64.25 38.71 56.91
C PHE A 33 63.22 39.55 56.18
N ALA A 34 63.32 40.88 56.23
CA ALA A 34 62.42 41.76 55.51
C ALA A 34 62.53 41.57 53.98
N ARG A 35 63.71 41.24 53.45
CA ARG A 35 63.89 40.92 52.02
C ARG A 35 63.24 39.59 51.67
N GLU A 36 63.37 38.57 52.50
CA GLU A 36 62.73 37.26 52.29
C GLU A 36 61.20 37.39 52.30
N GLU A 37 60.64 38.08 53.29
CA GLU A 37 59.21 38.37 53.36
C GLU A 37 58.74 39.19 52.14
N ALA A 38 59.50 40.21 51.73
CA ALA A 38 59.18 40.98 50.55
C ALA A 38 59.26 40.15 49.25
N LEU A 39 60.09 39.10 49.20
CA LEU A 39 60.15 38.16 48.07
C LEU A 39 58.95 37.21 48.07
N GLN A 40 58.56 36.67 49.23
CA GLN A 40 57.38 35.83 49.37
C GLN A 40 56.11 36.58 48.96
N LEU A 41 55.88 37.77 49.50
CA LEU A 41 54.73 38.62 49.13
C LEU A 41 54.72 38.97 47.63
N LYS A 42 55.89 39.16 47.01
CA LYS A 42 55.99 39.39 45.57
C LYS A 42 55.62 38.15 44.75
N GLN A 43 55.94 36.95 45.22
CA GLN A 43 55.54 35.70 44.56
C GLN A 43 54.03 35.50 44.69
N GLU A 44 53.48 35.65 45.90
CA GLU A 44 52.03 35.57 46.13
C GLU A 44 51.24 36.57 45.28
N LEU A 45 51.72 37.83 45.17
CA LEU A 45 51.10 38.83 44.29
C LEU A 45 51.15 38.43 42.81
N LYS A 46 52.20 37.74 42.36
CA LYS A 46 52.27 37.24 40.98
C LYS A 46 51.27 36.12 40.76
N ASP A 47 51.16 35.20 41.70
CA ASP A 47 50.23 34.06 41.61
C ASP A 47 48.77 34.53 41.67
N LEU A 48 48.46 35.49 42.54
CA LEU A 48 47.14 36.12 42.59
C LEU A 48 46.80 36.83 41.28
N ARG A 49 47.73 37.59 40.70
CA ARG A 49 47.54 38.22 39.38
C ARG A 49 47.33 37.20 38.26
N LEU A 50 47.97 36.04 38.33
CA LEU A 50 47.77 34.96 37.36
C LEU A 50 46.35 34.37 37.50
N LYS A 51 45.92 34.09 38.73
CA LYS A 51 44.57 33.59 39.03
C LYS A 51 43.48 34.59 38.65
N GLU A 52 43.70 35.88 38.85
CA GLU A 52 42.79 36.94 38.45
C GLU A 52 42.62 36.97 36.92
N LYS A 53 43.72 36.85 36.16
CA LYS A 53 43.67 36.74 34.70
C LYS A 53 42.91 35.50 34.22
N GLN A 54 43.18 34.34 34.83
CA GLN A 54 42.48 33.10 34.51
C GLN A 54 40.98 33.18 34.83
N SER A 55 40.63 33.82 35.95
CA SER A 55 39.24 34.03 36.32
C SER A 55 38.55 34.97 35.32
N GLY A 56 39.24 36.03 34.88
CA GLY A 56 38.74 36.95 33.85
C GLY A 56 38.47 36.26 32.51
N THR A 57 39.36 35.36 32.05
CA THR A 57 39.13 34.60 30.81
C THR A 57 37.95 33.65 30.92
N ILE A 58 37.78 32.96 32.06
CA ILE A 58 36.64 32.08 32.30
C ILE A 58 35.32 32.87 32.30
N LEU A 59 35.33 34.07 32.90
CA LEU A 59 34.17 34.94 32.96
C LEU A 59 33.75 35.39 31.57
N GLN A 60 34.72 35.79 30.74
CA GLN A 60 34.48 36.18 29.35
C GLN A 60 33.93 35.01 28.52
N GLU A 61 34.50 33.82 28.65
CA GLU A 61 33.97 32.62 27.98
C GLU A 61 32.54 32.28 28.42
N ALA A 62 32.22 32.49 29.70
CA ALA A 62 30.87 32.25 30.22
C ALA A 62 29.86 33.29 29.70
N GLU A 63 30.27 34.56 29.58
CA GLU A 63 29.46 35.63 28.98
C GLU A 63 29.18 35.37 27.50
N ASP A 64 30.19 34.95 26.74
CA ASP A 64 30.04 34.60 25.33
C ASP A 64 29.07 33.42 25.13
N ARG A 65 29.17 32.39 25.98
CA ARG A 65 28.24 31.24 25.97
C ARG A 65 26.81 31.64 26.34
N LEU A 66 26.64 32.54 27.31
CA LEU A 66 25.31 33.07 27.64
C LEU A 66 24.73 33.89 26.49
N GLY A 67 25.58 34.63 25.78
CA GLY A 67 25.20 35.35 24.56
C GLY A 67 24.71 34.41 23.46
N SER A 68 25.46 33.35 23.16
CA SER A 68 25.05 32.36 22.16
C SER A 68 23.76 31.65 22.56
N LEU A 69 23.66 31.20 23.81
CA LEU A 69 22.47 30.49 24.32
C LEU A 69 21.22 31.36 24.26
N LYS A 70 21.35 32.68 24.49
CA LYS A 70 20.24 33.63 24.37
C LYS A 70 19.76 33.77 22.93
N ASN A 71 20.68 33.77 21.97
CA ASN A 71 20.34 33.81 20.55
C ASN A 71 19.64 32.51 20.13
N ASP A 72 20.19 31.36 20.53
CA ASP A 72 19.57 30.05 20.26
C ASP A 72 18.16 29.96 20.84
N TYR A 73 17.94 30.51 22.04
CA TYR A 73 16.61 30.59 22.65
C TYR A 73 15.65 31.47 21.84
N HIS A 74 16.12 32.60 21.31
CA HIS A 74 15.30 33.47 20.47
C HIS A 74 14.92 32.80 19.15
N ASP A 75 15.88 32.14 18.49
CA ASP A 75 15.65 31.39 17.26
C ASP A 75 14.66 30.24 17.48
N LEU A 76 14.78 29.55 18.62
CA LEU A 76 13.85 28.48 19.00
C LEU A 76 12.43 29.01 19.24
N LEU A 77 12.31 30.18 19.88
CA LEU A 77 11.03 30.84 20.12
C LEU A 77 10.35 31.24 18.80
N GLN A 78 11.11 31.77 17.85
CA GLN A 78 10.60 32.11 16.52
C GLN A 78 10.08 30.87 15.79
N LYS A 79 10.89 29.80 15.74
CA LYS A 79 10.48 28.53 15.11
C LYS A 79 9.22 27.93 15.75
N TYR A 80 9.08 28.06 17.07
CA TYR A 80 7.90 27.61 17.77
C TYR A 80 6.64 28.39 17.36
N GLN A 81 6.75 29.72 17.22
CA GLN A 81 5.65 30.56 16.75
C GLN A 81 5.25 30.23 15.31
N GLU A 82 6.21 30.10 14.40
CA GLU A 82 5.98 29.70 13.00
C GLU A 82 5.29 28.32 12.93
N ALA A 83 5.75 27.35 13.73
CA ALA A 83 5.12 26.04 13.80
C ALA A 83 3.67 26.10 14.32
N GLN A 84 3.39 26.98 15.28
CA GLN A 84 2.05 27.18 15.83
C GLN A 84 1.11 27.81 14.81
N GLU A 85 1.58 28.78 14.01
CA GLU A 85 0.81 29.38 12.92
C GLU A 85 0.48 28.36 11.83
N HIS A 86 1.48 27.59 11.39
CA HIS A 86 1.27 26.50 10.43
C HIS A 86 0.30 25.45 10.96
N HIS A 87 0.37 25.09 12.24
CA HIS A 87 -0.58 24.16 12.83
C HIS A 87 -2.02 24.70 12.77
N ALA A 88 -2.23 25.98 13.08
CA ALA A 88 -3.54 26.62 12.99
C ALA A 88 -4.06 26.69 11.54
N GLU A 89 -3.17 26.88 10.56
CA GLU A 89 -3.53 26.81 9.13
C GLU A 89 -3.93 25.40 8.70
N PHE A 90 -3.19 24.38 9.14
CA PHE A 90 -3.53 22.99 8.84
C PHE A 90 -4.86 22.58 9.46
N GLU A 91 -5.16 23.00 10.70
CA GLU A 91 -6.46 22.75 11.33
C GLU A 91 -7.62 23.35 10.53
N LYS A 92 -7.47 24.60 10.05
CA LYS A 92 -8.48 25.23 9.18
C LYS A 92 -8.67 24.45 7.88
N ARG A 93 -7.56 24.04 7.24
CA ARG A 93 -7.61 23.28 5.99
C ARG A 93 -8.28 21.91 6.17
N ILE A 94 -8.02 21.24 7.29
CA ILE A 94 -8.68 19.98 7.65
C ILE A 94 -10.18 20.22 7.83
N ALA A 95 -10.58 21.26 8.58
CA ALA A 95 -11.98 21.59 8.79
C ALA A 95 -12.73 21.90 7.47
N ASP A 96 -12.09 22.61 6.55
CA ASP A 96 -12.67 22.90 5.23
C ASP A 96 -12.83 21.63 4.38
N LEU A 97 -11.82 20.74 4.38
CA LEU A 97 -11.87 19.46 3.67
C LEU A 97 -12.93 18.52 4.25
N GLU A 98 -13.07 18.45 5.57
CA GLU A 98 -14.11 17.65 6.21
C GLU A 98 -15.51 18.17 5.84
N LYS A 99 -15.68 19.49 5.74
CA LYS A 99 -16.96 20.10 5.36
C LYS A 99 -17.32 19.79 3.91
N THR A 100 -16.37 19.86 2.97
CA THR A 100 -16.63 19.53 1.56
C THR A 100 -16.88 18.04 1.35
N GLN A 101 -16.11 17.16 2.00
CA GLN A 101 -16.33 15.72 1.92
C GLN A 101 -17.71 15.33 2.45
N ARG A 102 -18.14 15.90 3.59
CA ARG A 102 -19.47 15.64 4.15
C ARG A 102 -20.58 16.11 3.19
N SER A 103 -20.45 17.30 2.60
CA SER A 103 -21.46 17.78 1.65
C SER A 103 -21.55 16.90 0.40
N ASP A 104 -20.42 16.47 -0.15
CA ASP A 104 -20.40 15.63 -1.35
C ASP A 104 -20.96 14.23 -1.08
N SER A 105 -20.65 13.66 0.10
CA SER A 105 -21.23 12.39 0.52
C SER A 105 -22.74 12.51 0.75
N ASP A 106 -23.21 13.60 1.36
CA ASP A 106 -24.63 13.81 1.63
C ASP A 106 -25.43 13.97 0.32
N ILE A 107 -24.89 14.73 -0.65
CA ILE A 107 -25.49 14.86 -1.98
C ILE A 107 -25.56 13.49 -2.67
N SER A 108 -24.47 12.72 -2.63
CA SER A 108 -24.42 11.39 -3.24
C SER A 108 -25.46 10.45 -2.62
N ILE A 109 -25.54 10.38 -1.30
CA ILE A 109 -26.51 9.56 -0.57
C ILE A 109 -27.96 9.95 -0.95
N GLU A 110 -28.27 11.24 -1.03
CA GLU A 110 -29.62 11.69 -1.36
C GLU A 110 -29.99 11.36 -2.80
N THR A 111 -29.05 11.48 -3.75
CA THR A 111 -29.29 11.06 -5.14
C THR A 111 -29.51 9.55 -5.26
N TYR A 112 -28.76 8.72 -4.52
CA TYR A 112 -28.98 7.29 -4.49
C TYR A 112 -30.35 6.94 -3.88
N ARG A 113 -30.76 7.61 -2.80
CA ARG A 113 -32.09 7.43 -2.21
C ARG A 113 -33.21 7.73 -3.19
N TYR A 114 -33.12 8.83 -3.95
CA TYR A 114 -34.11 9.16 -4.97
C TYR A 114 -34.19 8.09 -6.06
N ARG A 115 -33.03 7.60 -6.53
CA ARG A 115 -32.97 6.53 -7.53
C ARG A 115 -33.56 5.22 -7.03
N VAL A 116 -33.22 4.79 -5.81
CA VAL A 116 -33.79 3.58 -5.20
C VAL A 116 -35.30 3.67 -5.12
N LYS A 117 -35.84 4.81 -4.67
CA LYS A 117 -37.28 5.04 -4.63
C LYS A 117 -37.94 4.95 -6.01
N GLY A 118 -37.27 5.46 -7.06
CA GLY A 118 -37.73 5.30 -8.45
C GLY A 118 -37.73 3.85 -8.91
N TYR A 119 -36.70 3.07 -8.57
CA TYR A 119 -36.65 1.63 -8.89
C TYR A 119 -37.72 0.83 -8.13
N GLU A 120 -38.00 1.16 -6.87
CA GLU A 120 -39.09 0.54 -6.10
C GLU A 120 -40.46 0.79 -6.74
N GLN A 121 -40.71 2.00 -7.24
CA GLN A 121 -41.94 2.34 -7.96
C GLN A 121 -42.08 1.53 -9.26
N LEU A 122 -41.02 1.46 -10.07
CA LEU A 122 -41.00 0.66 -11.29
C LEU A 122 -41.20 -0.83 -11.00
N LEU A 123 -40.59 -1.35 -9.95
CA LEU A 123 -40.75 -2.75 -9.55
C LEU A 123 -42.21 -3.04 -9.18
N SER A 124 -42.85 -2.13 -8.42
CA SER A 124 -44.27 -2.24 -8.09
C SER A 124 -45.16 -2.22 -9.34
N GLU A 125 -44.83 -1.40 -10.33
CA GLU A 125 -45.56 -1.34 -11.59
C GLU A 125 -45.40 -2.64 -12.40
N VAL A 126 -44.17 -3.13 -12.54
CA VAL A 126 -43.87 -4.39 -13.24
C VAL A 126 -44.55 -5.58 -12.56
N GLN A 127 -44.55 -5.63 -11.22
CA GLN A 127 -45.30 -6.63 -10.46
C GLN A 127 -46.80 -6.57 -10.75
N GLY A 128 -47.38 -5.37 -10.84
CA GLY A 128 -48.78 -5.18 -11.24
C GLY A 128 -49.07 -5.74 -12.64
N GLN A 129 -48.21 -5.40 -13.61
CA GLN A 129 -48.34 -5.90 -14.99
C GLN A 129 -48.19 -7.43 -15.08
N LEU A 130 -47.28 -8.02 -14.30
CA LEU A 130 -47.09 -9.47 -14.22
C LEU A 130 -48.35 -10.17 -13.70
N ASN A 131 -48.92 -9.69 -12.60
CA ASN A 131 -50.16 -10.21 -12.04
C ASN A 131 -51.31 -10.17 -13.04
N ASP A 132 -51.43 -9.10 -13.83
CA ASP A 132 -52.48 -8.99 -14.84
C ASP A 132 -52.24 -9.89 -16.05
N LYS A 133 -50.98 -10.09 -16.45
CA LYS A 133 -50.62 -11.06 -17.49
C LYS A 133 -50.87 -12.50 -17.04
N GLU A 134 -50.56 -12.85 -15.80
CA GLU A 134 -50.86 -14.17 -15.24
C GLU A 134 -52.36 -14.47 -15.23
N LYS A 135 -53.20 -13.50 -14.84
CA LYS A 135 -54.67 -13.65 -14.95
C LYS A 135 -55.11 -13.96 -16.38
N ARG A 136 -54.51 -13.30 -17.38
CA ARG A 136 -54.83 -13.56 -18.80
C ARG A 136 -54.35 -14.93 -19.25
N ILE A 137 -53.14 -15.33 -18.86
CA ILE A 137 -52.60 -16.67 -19.14
C ILE A 137 -53.54 -17.73 -18.57
N ALA A 138 -53.99 -17.60 -17.32
CA ALA A 138 -54.93 -18.54 -16.70
C ALA A 138 -56.26 -18.67 -17.49
N VAL A 139 -56.75 -17.58 -18.09
CA VAL A 139 -57.94 -17.62 -18.97
C VAL A 139 -57.63 -18.37 -20.27
N TYR A 140 -56.47 -18.12 -20.88
CA TYR A 140 -56.04 -18.81 -22.10
C TYR A 140 -55.81 -20.29 -21.87
N GLU A 141 -55.18 -20.68 -20.75
CA GLU A 141 -55.00 -22.07 -20.35
C GLU A 141 -56.34 -22.80 -20.19
N ARG A 142 -57.32 -22.19 -19.52
CA ARG A 142 -58.68 -22.76 -19.43
C ARG A 142 -59.30 -22.94 -20.82
N ARG A 143 -59.14 -21.97 -21.71
CA ARG A 143 -59.68 -22.05 -23.07
C ARG A 143 -59.00 -23.14 -23.90
N LEU A 144 -57.67 -23.26 -23.79
CA LEU A 144 -56.88 -24.32 -24.42
C LEU A 144 -57.30 -25.69 -23.92
N ALA A 145 -57.45 -25.88 -22.60
CA ALA A 145 -57.91 -27.16 -22.04
C ALA A 145 -59.29 -27.59 -22.57
N ILE A 146 -60.22 -26.64 -22.78
CA ILE A 146 -61.53 -26.92 -23.39
C ILE A 146 -61.37 -27.35 -24.85
N LEU A 147 -60.52 -26.65 -25.61
CA LEU A 147 -60.26 -26.96 -27.02
C LEU A 147 -59.55 -28.31 -27.16
N GLU A 148 -58.56 -28.61 -26.35
CA GLU A 148 -57.87 -29.90 -26.30
C GLU A 148 -58.83 -31.06 -25.97
N LYS A 149 -59.76 -30.84 -25.03
CA LYS A 149 -60.79 -31.85 -24.70
C LYS A 149 -61.72 -32.10 -25.90
N ARG A 150 -62.10 -31.04 -26.64
CA ARG A 150 -62.87 -31.17 -27.88
C ARG A 150 -62.08 -31.92 -28.95
N LEU A 151 -60.81 -31.57 -29.16
CA LEU A 151 -59.91 -32.19 -30.12
C LEU A 151 -59.65 -33.68 -29.80
N LYS A 152 -59.52 -34.04 -28.52
CA LYS A 152 -59.45 -35.45 -28.09
C LYS A 152 -60.73 -36.21 -28.39
N SER A 153 -61.89 -35.63 -28.09
CA SER A 153 -63.19 -36.25 -28.42
C SER A 153 -63.45 -36.36 -29.92
N GLU A 154 -62.81 -35.52 -30.72
CA GLU A 154 -62.88 -35.53 -32.19
C GLU A 154 -61.87 -36.53 -32.78
N ARG A 155 -60.68 -36.66 -32.19
CA ARG A 155 -59.71 -37.73 -32.50
C ARG A 155 -60.20 -39.13 -32.11
N GLU A 156 -60.94 -39.27 -31.00
CA GLU A 156 -61.58 -40.54 -30.62
C GLU A 156 -62.66 -40.99 -31.63
N LYS A 157 -63.23 -40.07 -32.41
CA LYS A 157 -64.17 -40.40 -33.51
C LYS A 157 -63.48 -40.85 -34.81
N VAL A 158 -62.14 -40.74 -34.91
CA VAL A 158 -61.38 -40.96 -36.17
C VAL A 158 -60.38 -42.11 -36.08
N ARG A 159 -60.34 -42.91 -35.00
CA ARG A 159 -59.29 -43.92 -34.81
C ARG A 159 -59.72 -45.34 -35.23
N GLU A 160 -59.45 -45.70 -36.49
CA GLU A 160 -58.97 -47.06 -36.85
C GLU A 160 -57.44 -47.13 -36.67
N PRO A 161 -56.85 -48.31 -36.39
CA PRO A 161 -55.46 -48.42 -35.97
C PRO A 161 -54.52 -48.76 -37.14
N SER A 162 -53.43 -48.02 -37.25
CA SER A 162 -52.25 -48.48 -37.98
C SER A 162 -50.97 -48.10 -37.24
N THR A 163 -50.34 -49.16 -36.75
CA THR A 163 -48.90 -49.49 -36.82
C THR A 163 -47.86 -48.50 -36.29
N GLU A 164 -47.25 -48.94 -35.19
CA GLU A 164 -45.81 -49.03 -34.93
C GLU A 164 -44.87 -48.35 -35.94
N GLY A 165 -44.04 -47.46 -35.42
CA GLY A 165 -42.83 -46.98 -36.06
C GLY A 165 -41.80 -46.67 -34.98
N ALA A 166 -40.88 -47.62 -34.80
CA ALA A 166 -39.66 -47.42 -34.04
C ALA A 166 -38.69 -46.56 -34.86
N GLU A 167 -38.25 -45.44 -34.29
CA GLU A 167 -37.08 -44.67 -34.71
C GLU A 167 -36.44 -44.21 -33.38
N GLY A 168 -35.28 -44.69 -32.97
CA GLY A 168 -34.01 -44.46 -33.67
C GLY A 168 -33.40 -43.20 -33.04
N GLU A 169 -32.73 -43.35 -31.90
CA GLU A 169 -31.98 -42.28 -31.24
C GLU A 169 -30.89 -41.78 -32.21
N THR A 170 -31.17 -40.67 -32.87
CA THR A 170 -30.13 -39.81 -33.45
C THR A 170 -29.52 -39.03 -32.30
N GLY A 171 -28.44 -39.56 -31.73
CA GLY A 171 -27.65 -38.87 -30.73
C GLY A 171 -27.17 -37.53 -31.29
N GLN A 172 -27.79 -36.44 -30.85
CA GLN A 172 -27.30 -35.11 -31.13
C GLN A 172 -25.87 -34.98 -30.56
N PRO A 173 -24.94 -34.30 -31.27
CA PRO A 173 -23.62 -34.03 -30.72
C PRO A 173 -23.77 -33.20 -29.43
N GLU A 174 -23.45 -33.82 -28.28
CA GLU A 174 -23.45 -33.13 -26.99
C GLU A 174 -22.11 -32.42 -26.81
N TYR A 175 -22.14 -31.09 -26.88
CA TYR A 175 -21.03 -30.25 -26.47
C TYR A 175 -20.97 -30.21 -24.95
N ARG A 176 -19.89 -30.74 -24.38
CA ARG A 176 -19.64 -30.72 -22.94
C ARG A 176 -18.17 -30.53 -22.66
N ALA A 177 -17.84 -29.59 -21.78
CA ALA A 177 -16.48 -29.36 -21.35
C ALA A 177 -16.43 -28.89 -19.90
N THR A 178 -15.31 -29.15 -19.26
CA THR A 178 -15.02 -28.78 -17.88
C THR A 178 -13.72 -28.00 -17.87
N ALA A 179 -13.70 -26.86 -17.18
CA ALA A 179 -12.51 -26.05 -17.01
C ALA A 179 -12.18 -25.87 -15.53
N LEU A 180 -10.90 -25.92 -15.17
CA LEU A 180 -10.41 -25.82 -13.80
C LEU A 180 -9.22 -24.85 -13.74
N LEU A 181 -9.19 -24.01 -12.72
CA LEU A 181 -8.05 -23.16 -12.37
C LEU A 181 -7.17 -23.90 -11.36
N ASP A 182 -5.94 -24.20 -11.74
CA ASP A 182 -4.94 -24.73 -10.82
C ASP A 182 -3.94 -23.61 -10.53
N TYR A 183 -3.93 -23.11 -9.29
CA TYR A 183 -3.18 -21.91 -8.94
C TYR A 183 -2.49 -22.04 -7.58
N THR A 184 -1.37 -21.34 -7.46
CA THR A 184 -0.60 -21.15 -6.25
C THR A 184 -0.58 -19.66 -5.91
N TRP A 185 -0.83 -19.35 -4.65
CA TRP A 185 -0.75 -17.98 -4.14
C TRP A 185 0.57 -17.77 -3.41
N ILE A 186 1.37 -16.82 -3.91
CA ILE A 186 2.63 -16.40 -3.31
C ILE A 186 2.37 -15.11 -2.54
N LEU A 187 2.47 -15.21 -1.22
CA LEU A 187 2.26 -14.11 -0.28
C LEU A 187 3.57 -13.37 -0.02
N ASP A 188 3.56 -12.05 -0.14
CA ASP A 188 4.63 -11.16 0.31
C ASP A 188 4.00 -9.94 1.03
N GLU A 189 4.76 -9.15 1.80
CA GLU A 189 4.21 -8.19 2.78
C GLU A 189 3.40 -7.06 2.15
N ARG A 190 3.76 -6.65 0.93
CA ARG A 190 3.13 -5.52 0.22
C ARG A 190 2.46 -5.92 -1.07
N LYS A 191 2.94 -6.99 -1.70
CA LYS A 191 2.46 -7.47 -2.99
C LYS A 191 2.25 -8.96 -2.91
N SER A 192 1.31 -9.46 -3.68
CA SER A 192 1.05 -10.87 -3.84
C SER A 192 1.09 -11.24 -5.31
N LEU A 193 1.39 -12.49 -5.58
CA LEU A 193 1.38 -13.04 -6.92
C LEU A 193 0.59 -14.34 -6.94
N VAL A 194 -0.45 -14.39 -7.75
CA VAL A 194 -1.11 -15.65 -8.07
C VAL A 194 -0.50 -16.18 -9.36
N ARG A 195 0.07 -17.37 -9.33
CA ARG A 195 0.57 -18.06 -10.52
C ARG A 195 -0.19 -19.37 -10.72
N GLY A 196 -0.58 -19.67 -11.94
CA GLY A 196 -1.31 -20.90 -12.20
C GLY A 196 -1.38 -21.31 -13.66
N GLN A 197 -2.25 -22.30 -13.88
CA GLN A 197 -2.63 -22.83 -15.18
C GLN A 197 -4.15 -23.06 -15.26
N VAL A 198 -4.71 -22.92 -16.45
CA VAL A 198 -6.10 -23.27 -16.75
C VAL A 198 -6.09 -24.62 -17.45
N LEU A 199 -6.79 -25.59 -16.88
CA LEU A 199 -7.00 -26.93 -17.43
C LEU A 199 -8.39 -26.97 -18.07
N ILE A 200 -8.50 -27.38 -19.32
CA ILE A 200 -9.77 -27.44 -20.05
C ILE A 200 -9.88 -28.82 -20.67
N GLU A 201 -10.92 -29.54 -20.30
CA GLU A 201 -11.17 -30.92 -20.73
C GLU A 201 -12.47 -31.00 -21.53
N ASN A 202 -12.40 -31.59 -22.72
CA ASN A 202 -13.60 -31.92 -23.50
C ASN A 202 -14.20 -33.23 -22.99
N THR A 203 -15.33 -33.15 -22.29
CA THR A 203 -16.07 -34.31 -21.77
C THR A 203 -17.27 -34.69 -22.65
N GLY A 204 -17.43 -34.02 -23.79
CA GLY A 204 -18.51 -34.24 -24.75
C GLY A 204 -18.17 -35.26 -25.82
N THR A 205 -19.11 -35.45 -26.74
CA THR A 205 -18.96 -36.36 -27.88
C THR A 205 -18.52 -35.63 -29.16
N ALA A 206 -18.63 -34.31 -29.18
CA ALA A 206 -18.22 -33.45 -30.29
C ALA A 206 -16.89 -32.74 -30.03
N SER A 207 -16.12 -32.48 -31.09
CA SER A 207 -14.90 -31.66 -31.02
C SER A 207 -15.27 -30.20 -30.72
N LEU A 208 -14.45 -29.54 -29.91
CA LEU A 208 -14.59 -28.11 -29.57
C LEU A 208 -13.48 -27.32 -30.25
N GLU A 209 -13.85 -26.22 -30.92
CA GLU A 209 -12.92 -25.42 -31.71
C GLU A 209 -12.73 -24.04 -31.08
N SER A 210 -11.53 -23.48 -31.24
CA SER A 210 -11.19 -22.09 -30.93
C SER A 210 -11.60 -21.65 -29.52
N PRO A 211 -10.98 -22.21 -28.47
CA PRO A 211 -11.25 -21.83 -27.09
C PRO A 211 -10.81 -20.38 -26.83
N VAL A 212 -11.72 -19.51 -26.43
CA VAL A 212 -11.43 -18.14 -25.97
C VAL A 212 -11.64 -18.09 -24.46
N LEU A 213 -10.64 -17.62 -23.72
CA LEU A 213 -10.71 -17.46 -22.27
C LEU A 213 -10.99 -16.01 -21.90
N CYS A 214 -11.89 -15.83 -20.95
CA CYS A 214 -12.24 -14.54 -20.38
C CYS A 214 -12.00 -14.59 -18.88
N PHE A 215 -11.05 -13.79 -18.39
CA PHE A 215 -10.81 -13.56 -16.98
C PHE A 215 -11.53 -12.29 -16.55
N ARG A 216 -12.49 -12.42 -15.64
CA ARG A 216 -13.21 -11.30 -15.06
C ARG A 216 -12.64 -10.98 -13.68
N PHE A 217 -12.17 -9.74 -13.52
CA PHE A 217 -11.58 -9.26 -12.28
C PHE A 217 -12.55 -8.37 -11.51
N HIS A 218 -12.58 -8.52 -10.19
CA HIS A 218 -13.29 -7.63 -9.28
C HIS A 218 -12.42 -7.34 -8.05
N PRO A 219 -12.05 -6.07 -7.78
CA PRO A 219 -12.40 -4.84 -8.52
C PRO A 219 -11.70 -4.74 -9.89
N GLU A 220 -12.26 -3.94 -10.79
CA GLU A 220 -11.82 -3.80 -12.20
C GLU A 220 -10.38 -3.26 -12.31
N ASP A 221 -9.98 -2.39 -11.38
CA ASP A 221 -8.62 -1.83 -11.28
C ASP A 221 -7.53 -2.89 -11.03
N ALA A 222 -7.91 -4.08 -10.55
CA ALA A 222 -6.99 -5.19 -10.33
C ALA A 222 -6.82 -6.09 -11.57
N ALA A 223 -7.40 -5.73 -12.72
CA ALA A 223 -7.27 -6.46 -13.97
C ALA A 223 -5.85 -6.39 -14.54
N ASN A 224 -5.00 -7.34 -14.14
CA ASN A 224 -3.65 -7.48 -14.65
C ASN A 224 -3.31 -8.95 -14.85
N LEU A 225 -3.15 -9.36 -16.10
CA LEU A 225 -2.72 -10.71 -16.48
C LEU A 225 -1.34 -10.62 -17.13
N LYS A 226 -0.36 -11.24 -16.50
CA LYS A 226 1.02 -11.39 -16.98
C LYS A 226 1.34 -12.87 -17.17
N GLY A 227 2.50 -13.18 -17.72
CA GLY A 227 2.97 -14.55 -17.91
C GLY A 227 3.25 -14.87 -19.38
N ARG A 228 2.99 -16.11 -19.79
CA ARG A 228 3.13 -16.56 -21.20
C ARG A 228 1.94 -16.12 -22.05
N VAL A 229 1.68 -14.82 -22.06
CA VAL A 229 0.62 -14.19 -22.85
C VAL A 229 1.22 -13.04 -23.62
N TYR A 230 0.96 -13.00 -24.93
CA TYR A 230 1.55 -12.03 -25.85
C TYR A 230 0.49 -11.03 -26.31
N ARG A 231 0.92 -9.82 -26.68
CA ARG A 231 0.05 -8.90 -27.46
C ARG A 231 0.27 -9.11 -28.95
N GLU A 232 -0.72 -8.76 -29.77
CA GLU A 232 -0.64 -8.96 -31.23
C GLU A 232 0.54 -8.19 -31.87
N GLU A 233 1.04 -7.14 -31.22
CA GLU A 233 2.11 -6.27 -31.72
C GLU A 233 3.53 -6.66 -31.26
N ASP A 234 3.73 -7.71 -30.44
CA ASP A 234 5.05 -8.03 -29.85
C ASP A 234 6.02 -8.68 -30.86
N PRO A 235 7.13 -8.01 -31.27
CA PRO A 235 8.06 -8.51 -32.27
C PRO A 235 9.09 -9.53 -31.73
N LEU A 236 9.05 -9.82 -30.43
CA LEU A 236 9.92 -10.80 -29.74
C LEU A 236 9.32 -12.22 -29.70
N ALA A 237 8.23 -12.46 -30.41
CA ALA A 237 7.48 -13.72 -30.40
C ALA A 237 8.04 -14.80 -31.37
N GLU A 238 9.28 -14.68 -31.81
CA GLU A 238 9.96 -15.74 -32.57
C GLU A 238 10.83 -16.58 -31.61
N ASP A 239 10.56 -17.89 -31.63
CA ASP A 239 11.23 -18.98 -30.89
C ASP A 239 10.89 -19.17 -29.41
N ASP A 240 9.79 -19.90 -29.15
CA ASP A 240 9.74 -20.84 -28.02
C ASP A 240 9.71 -22.26 -28.60
N ALA A 241 10.85 -22.95 -28.57
CA ALA A 241 11.14 -24.24 -29.21
C ALA A 241 10.43 -25.45 -28.55
N GLY A 242 9.23 -25.24 -28.00
CA GLY A 242 8.60 -26.14 -27.03
C GLY A 242 7.18 -26.57 -27.35
N GLY A 243 6.70 -26.53 -28.60
CA GLY A 243 5.43 -27.15 -29.02
C GLY A 243 4.17 -26.78 -28.21
N GLN A 244 4.22 -25.70 -27.43
CA GLN A 244 3.19 -25.29 -26.49
C GLN A 244 2.29 -24.23 -27.13
N VAL A 245 0.98 -24.33 -26.90
CA VAL A 245 -0.01 -23.40 -27.47
C VAL A 245 0.28 -21.97 -27.03
N ARG A 246 0.47 -21.07 -27.99
CA ARG A 246 0.66 -19.63 -27.76
C ARG A 246 -0.69 -18.97 -27.49
N TRP A 247 -0.77 -18.17 -26.43
CA TRP A 247 -1.97 -17.41 -26.07
C TRP A 247 -1.75 -15.91 -26.25
N VAL A 248 -2.72 -15.23 -26.84
CA VAL A 248 -2.65 -13.82 -27.24
C VAL A 248 -3.78 -13.05 -26.56
N ILE A 249 -3.45 -11.90 -25.94
CA ILE A 249 -4.45 -10.96 -25.41
C ILE A 249 -5.12 -10.27 -26.59
N MET A 250 -6.45 -10.28 -26.57
CA MET A 250 -7.25 -9.53 -27.51
C MET A 250 -7.32 -8.09 -27.01
N ASP A 251 -6.62 -7.18 -27.70
CA ASP A 251 -6.71 -5.76 -27.38
C ASP A 251 -8.15 -5.27 -27.59
N SER A 252 -8.60 -4.42 -26.67
CA SER A 252 -9.94 -3.87 -26.65
C SER A 252 -10.02 -2.64 -27.56
N ASP A 253 -9.99 -2.85 -28.88
CA ASP A 253 -10.49 -1.84 -29.81
C ASP A 253 -12.01 -1.79 -29.63
N GLY A 254 -12.46 -0.78 -28.89
CA GLY A 254 -13.82 -0.60 -28.34
C GLY A 254 -14.96 -0.51 -29.36
N SER A 255 -15.19 -1.59 -30.11
CA SER A 255 -16.21 -1.70 -31.14
C SER A 255 -17.37 -2.63 -30.78
N ASP A 256 -17.25 -3.47 -29.75
CA ASP A 256 -18.35 -4.32 -29.27
C ASP A 256 -18.69 -3.98 -27.81
N GLY A 257 -19.85 -3.34 -27.61
CA GLY A 257 -20.40 -2.89 -26.32
C GLY A 257 -20.75 -3.98 -25.30
N GLU A 258 -20.11 -5.14 -25.39
CA GLU A 258 -20.30 -6.29 -24.50
C GLU A 258 -19.11 -6.53 -23.56
N ARG A 259 -17.95 -5.92 -23.81
CA ARG A 259 -16.77 -6.05 -22.94
C ARG A 259 -16.89 -5.09 -21.76
N LYS A 260 -17.03 -5.64 -20.56
CA LYS A 260 -17.10 -4.86 -19.32
C LYS A 260 -15.70 -4.47 -18.87
N ASP A 261 -15.59 -3.31 -18.24
CA ASP A 261 -14.37 -2.88 -17.57
C ASP A 261 -13.90 -3.99 -16.61
N GLY A 262 -12.63 -4.37 -16.68
CA GLY A 262 -12.06 -5.47 -15.89
C GLY A 262 -12.13 -6.89 -16.49
N ASP A 263 -12.66 -7.09 -17.70
CA ASP A 263 -12.60 -8.38 -18.41
C ASP A 263 -11.35 -8.47 -19.33
N ILE A 264 -10.47 -9.46 -19.10
CA ILE A 264 -9.31 -9.75 -19.96
C ILE A 264 -9.61 -10.98 -20.83
N TRP A 265 -9.53 -10.80 -22.15
CA TRP A 265 -9.82 -11.83 -23.15
C TRP A 265 -8.54 -12.34 -23.79
N ILE A 266 -8.35 -13.66 -23.80
CA ILE A 266 -7.20 -14.30 -24.44
C ILE A 266 -7.66 -15.44 -25.36
N ARG A 267 -6.96 -15.61 -26.48
CA ARG A 267 -7.22 -16.65 -27.47
C ARG A 267 -5.93 -17.36 -27.87
N PRO A 268 -5.97 -18.63 -28.31
CA PRO A 268 -4.82 -19.27 -28.92
C PRO A 268 -4.48 -18.57 -30.24
N SER A 269 -3.18 -18.48 -30.54
CA SER A 269 -2.67 -17.90 -31.79
C SER A 269 -3.08 -18.73 -33.01
N ASP A 270 -3.08 -20.06 -32.83
CA ASP A 270 -3.47 -21.01 -33.86
C ASP A 270 -4.85 -21.58 -33.56
N GLN A 271 -5.57 -22.00 -34.61
CA GLN A 271 -6.84 -22.70 -34.45
C GLN A 271 -6.62 -24.02 -33.70
N LEU A 272 -7.18 -24.10 -32.49
CA LEU A 272 -7.03 -25.26 -31.62
C LEU A 272 -8.33 -26.07 -31.62
N ILE A 273 -8.22 -27.34 -32.03
CA ILE A 273 -9.32 -28.31 -32.00
C ILE A 273 -9.11 -29.28 -30.83
N VAL A 274 -10.03 -29.23 -29.87
CA VAL A 274 -10.06 -30.12 -28.70
C VAL A 274 -10.99 -31.28 -29.00
N GLY A 275 -10.41 -32.42 -29.37
CA GLY A 275 -11.17 -33.66 -29.54
C GLY A 275 -11.76 -34.20 -28.23
N PRO A 276 -12.75 -35.12 -28.29
CA PRO A 276 -13.32 -35.77 -27.11
C PRO A 276 -12.25 -36.40 -26.21
N GLY A 277 -12.33 -36.15 -24.90
CA GLY A 277 -11.39 -36.67 -23.88
C GLY A 277 -10.00 -36.02 -23.90
N LYS A 278 -9.76 -35.00 -24.73
CA LYS A 278 -8.49 -34.26 -24.73
C LYS A 278 -8.53 -33.12 -23.72
N ILE A 279 -7.37 -32.88 -23.13
CA ILE A 279 -7.12 -31.77 -22.21
C ILE A 279 -6.20 -30.77 -22.90
N ILE A 280 -6.56 -29.50 -22.84
CA ILE A 280 -5.69 -28.38 -23.22
C ILE A 280 -5.35 -27.57 -21.98
N THR A 281 -4.17 -26.96 -22.00
CA THR A 281 -3.66 -26.21 -20.85
C THR A 281 -3.17 -24.84 -21.26
N PHE A 282 -3.58 -23.81 -20.51
CA PHE A 282 -2.99 -22.48 -20.56
C PHE A 282 -2.12 -22.32 -19.33
N ASN A 283 -0.79 -22.34 -19.50
CA ASN A 283 0.16 -22.42 -18.40
C ASN A 283 0.81 -21.07 -18.12
N ASP A 284 1.35 -20.93 -16.91
CA ASP A 284 2.13 -19.79 -16.46
C ASP A 284 1.40 -18.45 -16.52
N PHE A 285 0.10 -18.44 -16.22
CA PHE A 285 -0.58 -17.16 -15.97
C PHE A 285 -0.13 -16.59 -14.63
N GLN A 286 -0.01 -15.27 -14.57
CA GLN A 286 0.44 -14.53 -13.41
C GLN A 286 -0.47 -13.33 -13.17
N ILE A 287 -1.02 -13.22 -11.96
CA ILE A 287 -1.88 -12.11 -11.55
C ILE A 287 -1.19 -11.41 -10.38
N PRO A 288 -0.48 -10.30 -10.64
CA PRO A 288 0.08 -9.49 -9.57
C PRO A 288 -1.03 -8.72 -8.85
N PHE A 289 -0.99 -8.73 -7.53
CA PHE A 289 -1.97 -8.08 -6.67
C PHE A 289 -1.27 -7.21 -5.63
N ASP A 290 -1.71 -5.97 -5.47
CA ASP A 290 -1.12 -5.02 -4.52
C ASP A 290 -2.15 -4.65 -3.44
N TYR A 291 -1.83 -4.96 -2.19
CA TYR A 291 -2.72 -4.78 -1.04
C TYR A 291 -2.99 -3.31 -0.72
N GLN A 292 -2.20 -2.38 -1.26
CA GLN A 292 -2.43 -0.95 -1.04
C GLN A 292 -3.71 -0.44 -1.70
N TYR A 293 -4.17 -1.10 -2.77
CA TYR A 293 -5.26 -0.61 -3.60
C TYR A 293 -6.54 -1.44 -3.46
N ALA A 294 -6.41 -2.73 -3.15
CA ALA A 294 -7.55 -3.61 -2.93
C ALA A 294 -7.25 -4.64 -1.84
N ASN A 295 -8.19 -4.80 -0.90
CA ASN A 295 -8.11 -5.83 0.14
C ASN A 295 -8.71 -7.16 -0.33
N THR A 296 -9.53 -7.13 -1.38
CA THR A 296 -10.21 -8.31 -1.91
C THR A 296 -9.96 -8.42 -3.41
N LEU A 297 -9.56 -9.60 -3.86
CA LEU A 297 -9.45 -9.95 -5.28
C LEU A 297 -10.37 -11.13 -5.56
N HIS A 298 -11.27 -10.93 -6.52
CA HIS A 298 -12.12 -11.99 -7.05
C HIS A 298 -11.86 -12.13 -8.55
N VAL A 299 -11.48 -13.33 -8.97
CA VAL A 299 -11.22 -13.64 -10.37
C VAL A 299 -12.07 -14.84 -10.79
N GLU A 300 -12.92 -14.61 -11.79
CA GLU A 300 -13.67 -15.66 -12.46
C GLU A 300 -13.08 -15.92 -13.84
N CYS A 301 -13.14 -17.16 -14.30
CA CYS A 301 -12.72 -17.53 -15.65
C CYS A 301 -13.87 -18.19 -16.41
N PHE A 302 -14.09 -17.76 -17.64
CA PHE A 302 -15.05 -18.30 -18.57
C PHE A 302 -14.34 -18.78 -19.84
N VAL A 303 -14.81 -19.89 -20.40
CA VAL A 303 -14.28 -20.44 -21.66
C VAL A 303 -15.40 -20.46 -22.68
N PHE A 304 -15.12 -19.90 -23.86
CA PHE A 304 -16.01 -19.87 -25.01
C PHE A 304 -15.42 -20.75 -26.11
N PHE A 305 -16.27 -21.51 -26.79
CA PHE A 305 -15.89 -22.36 -27.91
C PHE A 305 -16.79 -22.07 -29.11
N ASN A 306 -16.35 -22.51 -30.30
CA ASN A 306 -17.13 -22.45 -31.54
C ASN A 306 -17.67 -21.03 -31.79
N GLU A 307 -16.76 -20.05 -31.77
CA GLU A 307 -17.05 -18.61 -32.00
C GLU A 307 -18.11 -18.03 -31.04
N GLY A 308 -18.16 -18.54 -29.81
CA GLY A 308 -19.03 -18.01 -28.74
C GLY A 308 -20.39 -18.71 -28.62
N THR A 309 -20.68 -19.72 -29.45
CA THR A 309 -21.95 -20.47 -29.38
C THR A 309 -22.06 -21.34 -28.13
N TYR A 310 -20.93 -21.87 -27.64
CA TYR A 310 -20.88 -22.68 -26.42
C TYR A 310 -20.00 -22.02 -25.37
N LYS A 311 -20.51 -21.85 -24.15
CA LYS A 311 -19.80 -21.21 -23.03
C LYS A 311 -19.86 -22.05 -21.77
N ILE A 312 -18.75 -22.05 -21.03
CA ILE A 312 -18.64 -22.67 -19.71
C ILE A 312 -17.98 -21.71 -18.73
N LYS A 313 -18.34 -21.83 -17.44
CA LYS A 313 -17.62 -21.20 -16.34
C LYS A 313 -16.63 -22.22 -15.77
N CYS A 314 -15.43 -21.77 -15.39
CA CYS A 314 -14.51 -22.62 -14.63
C CYS A 314 -15.18 -23.14 -13.35
N ALA A 315 -14.86 -24.38 -12.98
CA ALA A 315 -15.46 -25.07 -11.83
C ALA A 315 -15.13 -24.39 -10.50
N ASN A 316 -14.01 -23.67 -10.45
CA ASN A 316 -13.56 -22.88 -9.32
C ASN A 316 -13.27 -21.43 -9.72
N GLN A 317 -13.09 -20.59 -8.71
CA GLN A 317 -12.77 -19.17 -8.80
C GLN A 317 -11.64 -18.84 -7.83
N ILE A 318 -10.90 -17.76 -8.09
CA ILE A 318 -9.88 -17.26 -7.17
C ILE A 318 -10.53 -16.18 -6.32
N LEU A 319 -10.55 -16.38 -5.01
CA LEU A 319 -11.02 -15.40 -4.05
C LEU A 319 -9.94 -15.19 -2.98
N ILE A 320 -9.37 -14.00 -2.94
CA ILE A 320 -8.36 -13.60 -1.97
C ILE A 320 -8.95 -12.47 -1.14
N ASN A 321 -8.91 -12.62 0.18
CA ASN A 321 -9.22 -11.55 1.12
C ASN A 321 -8.00 -11.34 2.01
N ALA A 322 -7.29 -10.25 1.77
CA ALA A 322 -6.13 -9.84 2.52
C ALA A 322 -6.54 -8.75 3.51
N SER A 323 -7.01 -9.18 4.68
CA SER A 323 -7.15 -8.32 5.86
C SER A 323 -5.93 -8.51 6.74
N PHE A 324 -4.82 -7.87 6.40
CA PHE A 324 -3.69 -7.80 7.31
C PHE A 324 -4.04 -6.81 8.43
N HIS A 325 -4.55 -7.32 9.54
CA HIS A 325 -4.51 -6.57 10.79
C HIS A 325 -3.03 -6.34 11.12
N TYR A 326 -2.56 -5.10 10.94
CA TYR A 326 -1.40 -4.61 11.67
C TYR A 326 -1.75 -4.72 13.15
N GLY A 327 -1.39 -5.86 13.75
CA GLY A 327 -1.26 -5.96 15.19
C GLY A 327 -0.28 -4.86 15.59
N LEU A 328 -0.81 -3.87 16.31
CA LEU A 328 -0.01 -3.02 17.19
C LEU A 328 0.80 -3.96 18.09
N GLY A 329 2.05 -4.19 17.70
CA GLY A 329 2.97 -5.06 18.39
C GLY A 329 4.17 -4.25 18.85
N GLY A 330 4.25 -4.05 20.16
CA GLY A 330 5.49 -3.79 20.92
C GLY A 330 5.87 -2.34 21.10
#